data_AF-A0A8J4TC67-F1
#
_entry.id   AF-A0A8J4TC67-F1
#
_cell.length_a   1.000
_cell.length_b   1.000
_cell.length_c   1.000
_cell.angle_alpha   90.00
_cell.angle_beta   90.00
_cell.angle_gamma   90.00
#
_symmetry.space_group_name_H-M   'P 1'
#
loop_
_entity.id
_entity.type
_entity.pdbx_description
1 polymer ?
#
loop_
_entity_poly.entity_id
_entity_poly.type
_entity_poly.pdbx_seq_one_letter_code
_entity_poly.pdbx_strand_id
1 'polypeptide(L)'
;MGMNMVSKATNSALHELQRHFPQMKVISLSGNMCTDKKPAAINTILGRGKSVLAEACLPATVLAQVLHTSASRLSRLAHAKNWVGSAMAGCPGMAGANAHAANIVAGIFAATGQDLAQVVDSSACLTQFEVGENDCLIATVTMPCLEVGTIGGGTRLPAQRACLDLMDLNVDCPTEHLSRLITGTVLAGELSLMAALDTDDLVSAHLLLNRAVVTPSSPTLPATANEVVEAAESQGLSRAATHLNGSLARSDASGRLEPPHPIM
;
A
#
# COMPACT_ATOMS: atom_id res chain seq x y z
N MET A 1 -12.20 8.19 -4.34
CA MET A 1 -11.58 8.07 -5.67
C MET A 1 -12.47 8.77 -6.69
N GLY A 2 -13.62 8.22 -7.08
CA GLY A 2 -14.64 9.00 -7.81
C GLY A 2 -14.25 9.46 -9.23
N MET A 3 -13.14 8.96 -9.78
CA MET A 3 -12.57 9.41 -11.06
C MET A 3 -13.59 9.33 -12.21
N ASN A 4 -14.29 8.21 -12.36
CA ASN A 4 -15.30 8.05 -13.42
C ASN A 4 -16.47 9.03 -13.26
N MET A 5 -16.88 9.31 -12.02
CA MET A 5 -17.97 10.23 -11.72
C MET A 5 -17.58 11.67 -12.08
N VAL A 6 -16.40 12.12 -11.66
CA VAL A 6 -15.93 13.47 -11.98
C VAL A 6 -15.66 13.63 -13.47
N SER A 7 -15.09 12.63 -14.15
CA SER A 7 -14.90 12.68 -15.61
C SER A 7 -16.22 12.80 -16.36
N LYS A 8 -17.26 12.06 -15.95
CA LYS A 8 -18.59 12.17 -16.54
C LYS A 8 -19.18 13.57 -16.34
N ALA A 9 -19.09 14.11 -15.12
CA ALA A 9 -19.58 15.45 -14.80
C ALA A 9 -18.83 16.54 -15.58
N THR A 10 -17.50 16.47 -15.62
CA THR A 10 -16.66 17.41 -16.38
C THR A 10 -16.98 17.34 -17.87
N ASN A 11 -17.19 16.15 -18.45
CA ASN A 11 -17.56 16.03 -19.85
C ASN A 11 -18.91 16.74 -20.13
N SER A 12 -19.92 16.55 -19.28
CA SER A 12 -21.18 17.26 -19.41
C SER A 12 -21.04 18.78 -19.26
N ALA A 13 -20.22 19.24 -18.29
CA ALA A 13 -19.95 20.66 -18.10
C ALA A 13 -19.24 21.30 -19.31
N LEU A 14 -18.30 20.59 -19.93
CA LEU A 14 -17.61 21.04 -21.13
C LEU A 14 -18.58 21.19 -22.32
N HIS A 15 -19.51 20.25 -22.51
CA HIS A 15 -20.54 20.36 -23.55
C HIS A 15 -21.44 21.58 -23.33
N GLU A 16 -21.80 21.89 -22.08
CA GLU A 16 -22.56 23.10 -21.77
C GLU A 16 -21.75 24.37 -22.07
N LEU A 17 -20.48 24.42 -21.65
CA LEU A 17 -19.57 25.52 -21.95
C LEU A 17 -19.43 25.78 -23.47
N GLN A 18 -19.40 24.73 -24.29
CA GLN A 18 -19.33 24.87 -25.75
C GLN A 18 -20.59 25.52 -26.35
N ARG A 19 -21.75 25.47 -25.68
CA ARG A 19 -22.96 26.19 -26.12
C ARG A 19 -22.79 27.71 -25.93
N HIS A 20 -22.14 28.12 -24.86
CA HIS A 20 -21.85 29.54 -24.57
C HIS A 20 -20.64 30.07 -25.34
N PHE A 21 -19.67 29.20 -25.61
CA PHE A 21 -18.44 29.52 -26.35
C PHE A 21 -18.25 28.59 -27.56
N PRO A 22 -18.97 28.80 -28.67
CA PRO A 22 -18.96 27.87 -29.82
C PRO A 22 -17.59 27.70 -30.50
N GLN A 23 -16.67 28.66 -30.30
CA GLN A 23 -15.31 28.60 -30.83
C GLN A 23 -14.36 27.77 -29.94
N MET A 24 -14.78 27.41 -28.71
CA MET A 24 -13.97 26.63 -27.78
C MET A 24 -13.76 25.21 -28.31
N LYS A 25 -12.51 24.78 -28.38
CA LYS A 25 -12.12 23.42 -28.75
C LYS A 25 -11.61 22.67 -27.52
N VAL A 26 -12.30 21.59 -27.16
CA VAL A 26 -11.83 20.66 -26.12
C VAL A 26 -10.79 19.74 -26.75
N ILE A 27 -9.52 19.89 -26.36
CA ILE A 27 -8.42 19.05 -26.85
C ILE A 27 -8.40 17.69 -26.13
N SER A 28 -8.57 17.71 -24.81
CA SER A 28 -8.61 16.52 -23.95
C SER A 28 -9.46 16.82 -22.72
N LEU A 29 -10.15 15.81 -22.20
CA LEU A 29 -10.86 15.89 -20.92
C LEU A 29 -9.88 16.06 -19.74
N SER A 30 -8.67 15.50 -19.86
CA SER A 30 -7.61 15.60 -18.87
C SER A 30 -6.39 16.27 -19.50
N GLY A 31 -6.12 17.50 -19.08
CA GLY A 31 -4.94 18.28 -19.48
C GLY A 31 -3.77 18.17 -18.50
N ASN A 32 -3.71 17.09 -17.70
CA ASN A 32 -2.75 16.91 -16.59
C ASN A 32 -2.79 17.95 -15.46
N MET A 33 -3.76 18.88 -15.46
CA MET A 33 -4.04 19.80 -14.35
C MET A 33 -4.94 19.21 -13.25
N CYS A 34 -5.20 17.89 -13.29
CA CYS A 34 -5.94 17.19 -12.24
C CYS A 34 -5.18 17.15 -10.90
N THR A 35 -3.95 16.65 -10.76
CA THR A 35 -3.13 15.77 -11.63
C THR A 35 -3.27 14.32 -11.17
N ASP A 36 -3.53 13.36 -12.07
CA ASP A 36 -3.75 11.94 -11.69
C ASP A 36 -2.55 11.04 -11.95
N LYS A 37 -2.01 10.37 -10.92
CA LYS A 37 -0.94 9.35 -11.00
C LYS A 37 0.41 9.92 -11.45
N LYS A 38 0.65 11.21 -11.19
CA LYS A 38 1.92 11.88 -11.48
C LYS A 38 2.22 12.88 -10.37
N PRO A 39 3.48 12.95 -9.90
CA PRO A 39 3.84 13.90 -8.86
C PRO A 39 3.60 15.34 -9.34
N ALA A 40 2.78 16.09 -8.61
CA ALA A 40 2.42 17.45 -8.97
C ALA A 40 2.20 18.32 -7.74
N ALA A 41 2.84 19.50 -7.74
CA ALA A 41 2.72 20.47 -6.64
C ALA A 41 1.27 20.92 -6.41
N ILE A 42 0.45 20.98 -7.45
CA ILE A 42 -0.98 21.36 -7.35
C ILE A 42 -1.74 20.44 -6.40
N ASN A 43 -1.44 19.12 -6.39
CA ASN A 43 -2.10 18.16 -5.51
C ASN A 43 -1.72 18.41 -4.03
N THR A 44 -0.48 18.80 -3.76
CA THR A 44 -0.04 19.13 -2.39
C THR A 44 -0.50 20.49 -1.90
N ILE A 45 -0.68 21.46 -2.80
CA ILE A 45 -1.04 22.84 -2.46
C ILE A 45 -2.56 23.00 -2.34
N LEU A 46 -3.32 22.46 -3.30
CA LEU A 46 -4.78 22.62 -3.36
C LEU A 46 -5.54 21.39 -2.81
N GLY A 47 -4.83 20.29 -2.56
CA GLY A 47 -5.43 19.02 -2.17
C GLY A 47 -6.05 18.26 -3.34
N ARG A 48 -6.21 16.94 -3.18
CA ARG A 48 -6.91 16.09 -4.14
C ARG A 48 -7.45 14.82 -3.46
N GLY A 49 -8.75 14.56 -3.57
CA GLY A 49 -9.36 13.47 -2.81
C GLY A 49 -9.62 13.89 -1.36
N LYS A 50 -8.95 13.27 -0.39
CA LYS A 50 -9.09 13.58 1.04
C LYS A 50 -7.80 14.22 1.56
N SER A 51 -7.93 15.37 2.20
CA SER A 51 -6.85 16.03 2.93
C SER A 51 -7.02 15.71 4.41
N VAL A 52 -6.05 15.03 5.01
CA VAL A 52 -6.18 14.45 6.36
C VAL A 52 -4.93 14.76 7.17
N LEU A 53 -5.12 15.06 8.45
CA LEU A 53 -4.07 15.19 9.44
C LEU A 53 -4.32 14.16 10.55
N ALA A 54 -3.27 13.49 11.00
CA ALA A 54 -3.29 12.69 12.22
C ALA A 54 -2.21 13.19 13.17
N GLU A 55 -2.53 13.19 14.46
CA GLU A 55 -1.67 13.65 15.54
C GLU A 55 -1.69 12.63 16.68
N ALA A 56 -0.55 12.45 17.34
CA ALA A 56 -0.43 11.72 18.59
C ALA A 56 0.54 12.42 19.54
N CYS A 57 0.24 12.37 20.84
CA CYS A 57 1.15 12.79 21.91
C CYS A 57 1.64 11.55 22.65
N LEU A 58 2.94 11.23 22.53
CA LEU A 58 3.56 10.06 23.14
C LEU A 58 4.32 10.46 24.41
N PRO A 59 3.97 9.90 25.58
CA PRO A 59 4.72 10.16 26.80
C PRO A 59 6.17 9.69 26.72
N ALA A 60 7.08 10.38 27.41
CA ALA A 60 8.50 10.02 27.46
C ALA A 60 8.73 8.55 27.87
N THR A 61 7.89 8.00 28.75
CA THR A 61 7.95 6.60 29.17
C THR A 61 7.70 5.62 28.02
N VAL A 62 6.74 5.91 27.14
CA VAL A 62 6.44 5.08 25.96
C VAL A 62 7.59 5.18 24.96
N LEU A 63 8.14 6.37 24.74
CA LEU A 63 9.29 6.57 23.85
C LEU A 63 10.50 5.74 24.31
N ALA A 64 10.80 5.75 25.60
CA ALA A 64 11.92 5.00 26.15
C ALA A 64 11.70 3.48 26.16
N GLN A 65 10.50 3.04 26.55
CA GLN A 65 10.21 1.61 26.76
C GLN A 65 9.86 0.86 25.48
N VAL A 66 9.22 1.53 24.51
CA VAL A 66 8.72 0.89 23.29
C VAL A 66 9.56 1.28 22.06
N LEU A 67 9.88 2.56 21.91
CA LEU A 67 10.63 3.07 20.75
C LEU A 67 12.13 3.18 21.02
N HIS A 68 12.57 2.90 22.26
CA HIS A 68 13.97 2.94 22.69
C HIS A 68 14.70 4.25 22.33
N THR A 69 13.97 5.38 22.32
CA THR A 69 14.48 6.70 21.93
C THR A 69 13.86 7.81 22.80
N SER A 70 14.13 9.07 22.48
CA SER A 70 13.57 10.25 23.15
C SER A 70 12.94 11.21 22.14
N ALA A 71 12.05 12.10 22.63
CA ALA A 71 11.41 13.11 21.79
C ALA A 71 12.44 14.02 21.09
N SER A 72 13.48 14.45 21.82
CA SER A 72 14.54 15.31 21.30
C SER A 72 15.36 14.65 20.18
N ARG A 73 15.63 13.35 20.30
CA ARG A 73 16.34 12.57 19.28
C ARG A 73 15.51 12.41 18.00
N LEU A 74 14.24 12.02 18.15
CA LEU A 74 13.31 11.88 17.04
C LEU A 74 13.03 13.22 16.34
N SER A 75 12.81 14.31 17.09
CA SER A 75 12.60 15.64 16.51
C SER A 75 13.81 16.10 15.69
N ARG A 76 15.03 15.94 16.23
CA ARG A 76 16.27 16.24 15.52
C ARG A 76 16.43 15.40 14.25
N LEU A 77 16.14 14.10 14.33
CA LEU A 77 16.22 13.20 13.18
C LEU A 77 15.19 13.57 12.10
N ALA A 78 13.95 13.86 12.47
CA ALA A 78 12.91 14.29 11.53
C ALA A 78 13.31 15.57 10.79
N HIS A 79 13.85 16.56 11.51
CA HIS A 79 14.36 17.78 10.90
C HIS A 79 15.50 17.50 9.92
N ALA A 80 16.50 16.70 10.33
CA ALA A 80 17.65 16.40 9.48
C ALA A 80 17.29 15.56 8.24
N LYS A 81 16.48 14.51 8.41
CA LYS A 81 16.12 13.56 7.36
C LYS A 81 14.93 14.01 6.53
N ASN A 82 13.76 14.15 7.16
CA ASN A 82 12.50 14.35 6.45
C ASN A 82 12.39 15.78 5.90
N TRP A 83 13.07 16.76 6.50
CA TRP A 83 12.98 18.15 6.06
C TRP A 83 14.21 18.55 5.25
N VAL A 84 15.37 18.68 5.91
CA VAL A 84 16.60 19.12 5.25
C VAL A 84 17.02 18.12 4.17
N GLY A 85 17.04 16.82 4.49
CA GLY A 85 17.38 15.76 3.53
C GLY A 85 16.46 15.76 2.30
N SER A 86 15.14 15.79 2.50
CA SER A 86 14.18 15.84 1.38
C SER A 86 14.28 17.12 0.56
N ALA A 87 14.54 18.28 1.20
CA ALA A 87 14.79 19.54 0.50
C ALA A 87 16.05 19.45 -0.37
N MET A 88 17.14 18.91 0.17
CA MET A 88 18.39 18.71 -0.57
C MET A 88 18.24 17.71 -1.72
N ALA A 89 17.39 16.69 -1.57
CA ALA A 89 17.08 15.72 -2.61
C ALA A 89 16.16 16.27 -3.72
N GLY A 90 15.64 17.50 -3.58
CA GLY A 90 14.73 18.09 -4.55
C GLY A 90 13.34 17.43 -4.55
N CYS A 91 12.90 16.87 -3.42
CA CYS A 91 11.54 16.35 -3.30
C CYS A 91 10.52 17.49 -3.53
N PRO A 92 9.44 17.27 -4.30
CA PRO A 92 8.51 18.33 -4.65
C PRO A 92 7.66 18.75 -3.45
N GLY A 93 8.00 19.92 -2.88
CA GLY A 93 7.27 20.50 -1.75
C GLY A 93 7.20 19.55 -0.56
N MET A 94 6.02 19.48 0.07
CA MET A 94 5.81 18.60 1.23
C MET A 94 5.63 17.12 0.86
N ALA A 95 5.54 16.75 -0.43
CA ALA A 95 5.20 15.39 -0.84
C ALA A 95 6.23 14.34 -0.38
N GLY A 96 7.50 14.73 -0.26
CA GLY A 96 8.59 13.84 0.14
C GLY A 96 9.08 14.05 1.57
N ALA A 97 8.37 14.83 2.39
CA ALA A 97 8.82 15.17 3.75
C ALA A 97 8.42 14.11 4.79
N ASN A 98 8.66 12.84 4.49
CA ASN A 98 8.32 11.67 5.30
C ASN A 98 9.40 10.58 5.17
N ALA A 99 9.31 9.54 6.00
CA ALA A 99 10.25 8.43 5.97
C ALA A 99 9.83 7.35 4.96
N HIS A 100 8.59 6.85 5.04
CA HIS A 100 8.10 5.75 4.22
C HIS A 100 6.56 5.70 4.09
N ALA A 101 5.87 6.84 4.03
CA ALA A 101 4.40 6.86 3.88
C ALA A 101 3.91 5.99 2.71
N ALA A 102 4.67 5.96 1.60
CA ALA A 102 4.37 5.13 0.43
C ALA A 102 4.27 3.63 0.74
N ASN A 103 5.08 3.09 1.66
CA ASN A 103 5.02 1.67 2.02
C ASN A 103 3.66 1.32 2.64
N ILE A 104 3.22 2.13 3.59
CA ILE A 104 1.96 1.92 4.30
C ILE A 104 0.77 2.11 3.35
N VAL A 105 0.79 3.20 2.57
CA VAL A 105 -0.27 3.49 1.58
C VAL A 105 -0.36 2.36 0.55
N ALA A 106 0.76 1.91 -0.02
CA ALA A 106 0.76 0.81 -1.00
C ALA A 106 0.23 -0.50 -0.42
N GLY A 107 0.64 -0.85 0.81
CA GLY A 107 0.17 -2.06 1.50
C GLY A 107 -1.34 -2.05 1.71
N ILE A 108 -1.88 -0.95 2.25
CA ILE A 108 -3.33 -0.82 2.47
C ILE A 108 -4.08 -0.75 1.13
N PHE A 109 -3.54 -0.04 0.13
CA PHE A 109 -4.17 0.07 -1.19
C PHE A 109 -4.30 -1.28 -1.87
N ALA A 110 -3.24 -2.10 -1.83
CA ALA A 110 -3.25 -3.46 -2.36
C ALA A 110 -4.27 -4.34 -1.63
N ALA A 111 -4.27 -4.29 -0.30
CA ALA A 111 -5.15 -5.10 0.54
C ALA A 111 -6.63 -4.74 0.37
N THR A 112 -6.95 -3.46 0.20
CA THR A 112 -8.34 -2.95 0.17
C THR A 112 -8.87 -2.64 -1.23
N GLY A 113 -8.10 -2.94 -2.28
CA GLY A 113 -8.55 -2.79 -3.66
C GLY A 113 -8.65 -1.35 -4.15
N GLN A 114 -7.78 -0.48 -3.65
CA GLN A 114 -7.61 0.88 -4.18
C GLN A 114 -6.80 0.86 -5.48
N ASP A 115 -6.70 2.01 -6.15
CA ASP A 115 -5.89 2.13 -7.37
C ASP A 115 -4.41 2.32 -6.99
N LEU A 116 -3.59 1.27 -7.20
CA LEU A 116 -2.16 1.29 -6.83
C LEU A 116 -1.34 2.35 -7.56
N ALA A 117 -1.77 2.79 -8.76
CA ALA A 117 -1.06 3.87 -9.44
C ALA A 117 -1.23 5.21 -8.73
N GLN A 118 -2.29 5.36 -7.92
CA GLN A 118 -2.54 6.56 -7.12
C GLN A 118 -1.70 6.62 -5.84
N VAL A 119 -0.88 5.60 -5.54
CA VAL A 119 0.14 5.68 -4.48
C VAL A 119 1.07 6.87 -4.74
N VAL A 120 1.37 7.18 -6.01
CA VAL A 120 2.20 8.32 -6.42
C VAL A 120 1.76 9.64 -5.78
N ASP A 121 0.45 9.88 -5.72
CA ASP A 121 -0.12 11.10 -5.16
C ASP A 121 -0.53 10.89 -3.69
N SER A 122 -1.13 9.75 -3.39
CA SER A 122 -1.67 9.41 -2.08
C SER A 122 -0.60 9.23 -1.00
N SER A 123 0.67 9.00 -1.38
CA SER A 123 1.78 8.93 -0.43
C SER A 123 2.41 10.28 -0.10
N ALA A 124 1.94 11.39 -0.70
CA ALA A 124 2.41 12.71 -0.34
C ALA A 124 2.13 12.97 1.14
N CYS A 125 3.18 13.15 1.93
CA CYS A 125 3.07 13.23 3.38
C CYS A 125 4.15 14.14 3.98
N LEU A 126 3.72 15.01 4.89
CA LEU A 126 4.59 15.79 5.77
C LEU A 126 4.56 15.18 7.16
N THR A 127 5.70 14.71 7.65
CA THR A 127 5.88 14.18 9.01
C THR A 127 6.62 15.21 9.86
N GLN A 128 6.06 15.58 11.01
CA GLN A 128 6.66 16.55 11.93
C GLN A 128 6.66 16.00 13.35
N PHE A 129 7.80 16.19 14.03
CA PHE A 129 8.05 15.72 15.39
C PHE A 129 8.53 16.90 16.24
N GLU A 130 7.78 17.20 17.29
CA GLU A 130 8.05 18.30 18.21
C GLU A 130 8.19 17.77 19.64
N VAL A 131 9.07 18.40 20.41
CA VAL A 131 9.22 18.09 21.84
C VAL A 131 8.16 18.91 22.59
N GLY A 132 7.23 18.22 23.22
CA GLY A 132 6.21 18.85 24.06
C GLY A 132 6.65 18.92 25.53
N GLU A 133 5.69 19.24 26.40
CA GLU A 133 5.90 19.28 27.84
C GLU A 133 6.25 17.89 28.41
N ASN A 134 7.06 17.86 29.48
CA ASN A 134 7.49 16.61 30.14
C ASN A 134 8.18 15.61 29.19
N ASP A 135 8.95 16.11 28.22
CA ASP A 135 9.67 15.32 27.20
C ASP A 135 8.76 14.38 26.40
N CYS A 136 7.46 14.71 26.28
CA CYS A 136 6.58 14.00 25.36
C CYS A 136 6.93 14.36 23.91
N LEU A 137 6.58 13.45 22.99
CA LEU A 137 6.69 13.69 21.56
C LEU A 137 5.31 14.01 21.01
N ILE A 138 5.16 15.20 20.41
CA ILE A 138 4.02 15.53 19.56
C ILE A 138 4.37 15.12 18.14
N ALA A 139 3.67 14.14 17.61
CA ALA A 139 3.91 13.56 16.31
C ALA A 139 2.74 13.80 15.38
N THR A 140 2.99 14.41 14.22
CA THR A 140 1.96 14.72 13.23
C THR A 140 2.34 14.18 11.85
N VAL A 141 1.32 13.75 11.11
CA VAL A 141 1.41 13.49 9.67
C VAL A 141 0.29 14.22 8.94
N THR A 142 0.62 14.91 7.85
CA THR A 142 -0.33 15.61 6.99
C THR A 142 -0.29 15.03 5.59
N MET A 143 -1.42 14.53 5.12
CA MET A 143 -1.59 13.91 3.81
C MET A 143 -2.63 14.69 2.99
N PRO A 144 -2.21 15.62 2.11
CA PRO A 144 -3.13 16.56 1.47
C PRO A 144 -3.91 15.95 0.30
N CYS A 145 -3.44 14.87 -0.29
CA CYS A 145 -4.00 14.31 -1.53
C CYS A 145 -4.25 12.80 -1.50
N LEU A 146 -4.89 12.30 -0.44
CA LEU A 146 -5.20 10.88 -0.27
C LEU A 146 -6.44 10.46 -1.09
N GLU A 147 -6.23 9.66 -2.13
CA GLU A 147 -7.27 9.25 -3.07
C GLU A 147 -7.81 7.85 -2.77
N VAL A 148 -8.85 7.78 -1.93
CA VAL A 148 -9.39 6.51 -1.46
C VAL A 148 -10.88 6.38 -1.73
N GLY A 149 -11.39 5.16 -1.84
CA GLY A 149 -12.81 4.86 -1.97
C GLY A 149 -13.18 3.54 -1.31
N THR A 150 -14.42 3.44 -0.87
CA THR A 150 -14.98 2.22 -0.27
C THR A 150 -15.96 1.48 -1.20
N ILE A 151 -16.25 2.07 -2.36
CA ILE A 151 -17.18 1.55 -3.37
C ILE A 151 -16.57 1.75 -4.76
N GLY A 152 -16.66 0.71 -5.59
CA GLY A 152 -16.21 0.72 -7.00
C GLY A 152 -14.75 0.29 -7.19
N GLY A 153 -14.33 0.10 -8.44
CA GLY A 153 -12.99 -0.40 -8.75
C GLY A 153 -12.71 -1.77 -8.12
N GLY A 154 -11.50 -1.94 -7.58
CA GLY A 154 -11.04 -3.17 -6.94
C GLY A 154 -11.71 -3.50 -5.61
N THR A 155 -12.36 -2.53 -4.96
CA THR A 155 -13.05 -2.72 -3.65
C THR A 155 -14.21 -3.72 -3.70
N ARG A 156 -14.67 -4.08 -4.90
CA ARG A 156 -15.74 -5.07 -5.12
C ARG A 156 -15.25 -6.51 -5.15
N LEU A 157 -13.94 -6.73 -5.29
CA LEU A 157 -13.38 -8.08 -5.34
C LEU A 157 -13.51 -8.73 -3.95
N PRO A 158 -13.88 -10.03 -3.86
CA PRO A 158 -14.20 -10.65 -2.58
C PRO A 158 -13.10 -10.54 -1.51
N ALA A 159 -11.84 -10.74 -1.89
CA ALA A 159 -10.71 -10.66 -0.97
C ALA A 159 -10.50 -9.22 -0.45
N GLN A 160 -10.47 -8.24 -1.35
CA GLN A 160 -10.32 -6.83 -1.02
C GLN A 160 -11.50 -6.30 -0.19
N ARG A 161 -12.71 -6.81 -0.48
CA ARG A 161 -13.90 -6.46 0.29
C ARG A 161 -13.82 -6.98 1.72
N ALA A 162 -13.37 -8.22 1.92
CA ALA A 162 -13.15 -8.76 3.25
C ALA A 162 -12.16 -7.91 4.07
N CYS A 163 -11.08 -7.42 3.45
CA CYS A 163 -10.13 -6.50 4.12
C CYS A 163 -10.78 -5.16 4.52
N LEU A 164 -11.68 -4.62 3.70
CA LEU A 164 -12.43 -3.40 4.04
C LEU A 164 -13.44 -3.65 5.16
N ASP A 165 -14.10 -4.81 5.17
CA ASP A 165 -15.08 -5.16 6.19
C ASP A 165 -14.41 -5.35 7.57
N LEU A 166 -13.14 -5.79 7.62
CA LEU A 166 -12.34 -5.83 8.85
C LEU A 166 -12.09 -4.45 9.48
N MET A 167 -12.16 -3.38 8.69
CA MET A 167 -11.95 -2.01 9.16
C MET A 167 -13.22 -1.38 9.75
N ASP A 168 -14.31 -2.14 9.84
CA ASP A 168 -15.62 -1.75 10.38
C ASP A 168 -16.09 -0.37 9.91
N LEU A 169 -16.10 -0.18 8.59
CA LEU A 169 -16.50 1.09 7.96
C LEU A 169 -18.03 1.26 7.90
N ASN A 170 -18.78 0.67 8.83
CA ASN A 170 -20.23 0.82 8.95
C ASN A 170 -20.60 2.15 9.63
N VAL A 171 -20.11 3.24 9.07
CA VAL A 171 -20.20 4.59 9.63
C VAL A 171 -20.64 5.58 8.56
N ASP A 172 -21.09 6.75 9.00
CA ASP A 172 -21.29 7.88 8.10
C ASP A 172 -19.97 8.28 7.43
N CYS A 173 -20.04 8.58 6.13
CA CYS A 173 -18.88 8.92 5.31
C CYS A 173 -17.74 7.87 5.39
N PRO A 174 -17.98 6.60 5.01
CA PRO A 174 -17.03 5.50 5.21
C PRO A 174 -15.68 5.72 4.52
N THR A 175 -15.67 6.43 3.39
CA THR A 175 -14.42 6.80 2.70
C THR A 175 -13.57 7.79 3.50
N GLU A 176 -14.18 8.68 4.28
CA GLU A 176 -13.43 9.58 5.18
C GLU A 176 -12.86 8.81 6.36
N HIS A 177 -13.63 7.88 6.91
CA HIS A 177 -13.14 7.01 7.98
C HIS A 177 -11.95 6.17 7.51
N LEU A 178 -12.03 5.57 6.31
CA LEU A 178 -10.90 4.86 5.69
C LEU A 178 -9.67 5.78 5.53
N SER A 179 -9.86 7.03 5.10
CA SER A 179 -8.75 7.98 4.96
C SER A 179 -8.08 8.27 6.31
N ARG A 180 -8.85 8.40 7.40
CA ARG A 180 -8.32 8.58 8.77
C ARG A 180 -7.55 7.36 9.25
N LEU A 181 -8.05 6.15 9.00
CA LEU A 181 -7.35 4.91 9.34
C LEU A 181 -6.01 4.78 8.61
N ILE A 182 -5.99 5.09 7.31
CA ILE A 182 -4.74 5.09 6.53
C ILE A 182 -3.75 6.10 7.09
N THR A 183 -4.17 7.35 7.31
CA THR A 183 -3.29 8.40 7.84
C THR A 183 -2.78 8.07 9.26
N GLY A 184 -3.62 7.51 10.13
CA GLY A 184 -3.20 7.03 11.45
C GLY A 184 -2.20 5.86 11.37
N THR A 185 -2.38 4.95 10.40
CA THR A 185 -1.43 3.86 10.17
C THR A 185 -0.11 4.38 9.61
N VAL A 186 -0.14 5.41 8.75
CA VAL A 186 1.06 6.12 8.29
C VAL A 186 1.79 6.74 9.47
N LEU A 187 1.10 7.43 10.39
CA LEU A 187 1.72 7.98 11.61
C LEU A 187 2.43 6.90 12.44
N ALA A 188 1.77 5.75 12.65
CA ALA A 188 2.37 4.63 13.37
C ALA A 188 3.61 4.07 12.66
N GLY A 189 3.54 3.93 11.33
CA GLY A 189 4.68 3.52 10.51
C GLY A 189 5.84 4.50 10.58
N GLU A 190 5.57 5.80 10.48
CA GLU A 190 6.58 6.86 10.56
C GLU A 190 7.27 6.84 11.93
N LEU A 191 6.52 6.75 13.02
CA LEU A 191 7.07 6.63 14.39
C LEU A 191 8.00 5.43 14.52
N SER A 192 7.56 4.25 14.05
CA SER A 192 8.34 3.01 14.15
C SER A 192 9.63 3.09 13.33
N LEU A 193 9.57 3.52 12.06
CA LEU A 193 10.75 3.59 11.21
C LEU A 193 11.75 4.66 11.70
N MET A 194 11.26 5.82 12.12
CA MET A 194 12.12 6.88 12.62
C MET A 194 12.82 6.48 13.92
N ALA A 195 12.15 5.73 14.80
CA ALA A 195 12.76 5.16 15.99
C ALA A 195 13.85 4.13 15.65
N ALA A 196 13.57 3.22 14.71
CA ALA A 196 14.55 2.22 14.25
C ALA A 196 15.79 2.85 13.58
N LEU A 197 15.61 3.98 12.86
CA LEU A 197 16.72 4.74 12.28
C LEU A 197 17.55 5.46 13.35
N ASP A 198 16.93 5.95 14.41
CA ASP A 198 17.63 6.63 15.51
C ASP A 198 18.40 5.64 16.41
N THR A 199 17.92 4.40 16.53
CA THR A 199 18.50 3.33 17.38
C THR A 199 19.46 2.40 16.63
N ASP A 200 19.61 2.56 15.31
CA ASP A 200 20.38 1.68 14.41
C ASP A 200 19.81 0.24 14.28
N ASP A 201 18.56 0.05 14.65
CA ASP A 201 17.85 -1.25 14.58
C ASP A 201 17.38 -1.60 13.17
N LEU A 202 17.42 -0.67 12.22
CA LEU A 202 16.86 -0.90 10.89
C LEU A 202 17.56 -2.07 10.17
N VAL A 203 18.89 -2.10 10.17
CA VAL A 203 19.66 -3.13 9.46
C VAL A 203 19.44 -4.51 10.08
N SER A 204 19.46 -4.59 11.42
CA SER A 204 19.25 -5.85 12.14
C SER A 204 17.84 -6.40 11.88
N ALA A 205 16.80 -5.55 11.93
CA ALA A 205 15.42 -5.94 11.64
C ALA A 205 15.23 -6.42 10.19
N HIS A 206 15.83 -5.73 9.20
CA HIS A 206 15.78 -6.15 7.79
C HIS A 206 16.45 -7.51 7.56
N LEU A 207 17.59 -7.77 8.20
CA LEU A 207 18.28 -9.05 8.09
C LEU A 207 17.50 -10.19 8.72
N LEU A 208 16.81 -9.94 9.83
CA LEU A 208 16.03 -10.94 10.55
C LEU A 208 14.70 -11.27 9.86
N LEU A 209 13.97 -10.26 9.40
CA LEU A 209 12.56 -10.40 9.00
C LEU A 209 12.32 -10.31 7.49
N ASN A 210 13.24 -9.68 6.73
CA ASN A 210 13.08 -9.45 5.29
C ASN A 210 14.05 -10.29 4.44
N ARG A 211 14.80 -11.20 5.06
CA ARG A 211 15.52 -12.26 4.35
C ARG A 211 14.96 -13.59 4.78
N ALA A 212 14.56 -14.41 3.81
CA ALA A 212 14.28 -15.81 4.09
C ALA A 212 15.57 -16.43 4.65
N VAL A 213 15.52 -16.93 5.88
CA VAL A 213 16.55 -17.83 6.38
C VAL A 213 16.45 -19.07 5.49
N VAL A 214 17.37 -19.21 4.53
CA VAL A 214 17.49 -20.42 3.74
C VAL A 214 17.93 -21.51 4.70
N THR A 215 16.99 -22.29 5.20
CA THR A 215 17.32 -23.54 5.90
C THR A 215 18.10 -24.38 4.89
N PRO A 216 19.38 -24.72 5.11
CA PRO A 216 20.10 -25.55 4.18
C PRO A 216 19.35 -26.88 4.09
N SER A 217 18.90 -27.24 2.89
CA SER A 217 18.32 -28.55 2.64
C SER A 217 19.32 -29.60 3.09
N SER A 218 18.90 -30.48 3.99
CA SER A 218 19.66 -31.64 4.45
C SER A 218 20.34 -32.35 3.27
N PRO A 219 21.61 -32.78 3.40
CA PRO A 219 22.36 -33.35 2.29
C PRO A 219 21.61 -34.58 1.75
N THR A 220 21.12 -34.49 0.51
CA THR A 220 20.70 -35.66 -0.24
C THR A 220 21.92 -36.57 -0.40
N LEU A 221 21.86 -37.74 0.23
CA LEU A 221 22.83 -38.81 0.05
C LEU A 221 23.01 -39.09 -1.46
N PRO A 222 24.24 -39.32 -1.95
CA PRO A 222 24.45 -39.66 -3.34
C PRO A 222 23.83 -41.03 -3.62
N ALA A 223 22.92 -41.08 -4.60
CA ALA A 223 22.47 -42.32 -5.19
C ALA A 223 23.65 -42.92 -5.99
N THR A 224 24.32 -43.94 -5.46
CA THR A 224 25.25 -44.74 -6.25
C THR A 224 24.47 -45.75 -7.07
N ALA A 225 24.61 -45.63 -8.38
CA ALA A 225 24.07 -46.52 -9.40
C ALA A 225 24.98 -47.75 -9.61
N ASN A 226 24.32 -48.86 -9.97
CA ASN A 226 24.82 -50.16 -10.49
C ASN A 226 25.56 -51.07 -9.49
N GLU A 227 25.31 -52.38 -9.37
CA GLU A 227 25.22 -53.40 -10.44
C GLU A 227 24.32 -54.64 -10.11
N VAL A 228 23.55 -55.06 -11.13
CA VAL A 228 23.30 -56.44 -11.67
C VAL A 228 23.15 -57.65 -10.72
N VAL A 229 21.99 -58.35 -10.76
CA VAL A 229 21.85 -59.79 -11.12
C VAL A 229 20.41 -60.07 -11.62
N GLU A 230 20.35 -60.84 -12.71
CA GLU A 230 19.23 -61.41 -13.45
C GLU A 230 18.22 -62.31 -12.70
N ALA A 231 17.05 -62.43 -13.36
CA ALA A 231 16.23 -63.62 -13.56
C ALA A 231 14.96 -63.86 -12.71
N ALA A 232 13.91 -64.18 -13.48
CA ALA A 232 12.78 -65.07 -13.21
C ALA A 232 11.44 -64.48 -12.71
N GLU A 233 10.52 -64.44 -13.68
CA GLU A 233 9.18 -65.06 -13.63
C GLU A 233 8.04 -64.45 -12.80
N SER A 234 7.06 -63.94 -13.57
CA SER A 234 5.62 -64.20 -13.52
C SER A 234 4.89 -64.38 -12.18
N GLN A 235 3.77 -63.64 -12.09
CA GLN A 235 2.54 -63.77 -11.25
C GLN A 235 2.35 -62.44 -10.49
N GLY A 236 1.29 -61.65 -10.69
CA GLY A 236 -0.13 -62.00 -10.64
C GLY A 236 -0.73 -61.36 -9.37
N LEU A 237 -1.78 -60.53 -9.52
CA LEU A 237 -2.61 -59.92 -8.45
C LEU A 237 -1.92 -58.81 -7.59
N SER A 238 -2.55 -57.78 -7.03
CA SER A 238 -3.95 -57.34 -6.89
C SER A 238 -3.96 -55.83 -6.55
N ARG A 239 -5.08 -55.18 -6.87
CA ARG A 239 -5.51 -53.83 -6.43
C ARG A 239 -5.28 -53.56 -4.93
N ALA A 240 -4.89 -52.33 -4.61
CA ALA A 240 -5.40 -51.61 -3.45
C ALA A 240 -5.45 -50.11 -3.78
N ALA A 241 -6.67 -49.59 -3.85
CA ALA A 241 -6.96 -48.17 -3.97
C ALA A 241 -6.85 -47.51 -2.59
N THR A 242 -6.20 -46.35 -2.53
CA THR A 242 -6.42 -45.38 -1.46
C THR A 242 -6.83 -44.06 -2.11
N HIS A 243 -8.14 -43.82 -2.02
CA HIS A 243 -8.76 -42.53 -2.28
C HIS A 243 -8.20 -41.48 -1.34
N LEU A 244 -7.67 -40.39 -1.90
CA LEU A 244 -7.59 -39.09 -1.23
C LEU A 244 -8.30 -38.08 -2.14
N ASN A 245 -9.50 -37.69 -1.72
CA ASN A 245 -10.30 -36.64 -2.34
C ASN A 245 -9.63 -35.29 -2.07
N GLY A 246 -9.14 -34.65 -3.12
CA GLY A 246 -8.71 -33.26 -3.13
C GLY A 246 -8.66 -32.77 -4.57
N SER A 247 -9.76 -32.17 -5.05
CA SER A 247 -9.82 -31.59 -6.40
C SER A 247 -9.08 -30.26 -6.43
N LEU A 248 -7.77 -30.30 -6.65
CA LEU A 248 -7.04 -29.16 -7.20
C LEU A 248 -7.33 -29.12 -8.71
N ALA A 249 -7.94 -28.02 -9.17
CA ALA A 249 -8.12 -27.75 -10.58
C ALA A 249 -6.75 -27.75 -11.27
N ARG A 250 -6.51 -28.72 -12.14
CA ARG A 250 -5.36 -28.74 -13.05
C ARG A 250 -5.61 -27.68 -14.11
N SER A 251 -4.78 -26.63 -14.13
CA SER A 251 -4.69 -25.73 -15.28
C SER A 251 -3.88 -26.43 -16.37
N ASP A 252 -4.47 -26.65 -17.54
CA ASP A 252 -3.72 -27.04 -18.72
C ASP A 252 -3.02 -25.82 -19.35
N ALA A 253 -1.86 -26.07 -19.94
CA ALA A 253 -0.91 -25.06 -20.39
C ALA A 253 -1.30 -24.38 -21.72
N SER A 254 -2.58 -24.05 -21.93
CA SER A 254 -3.06 -23.50 -23.21
C SER A 254 -3.79 -22.15 -23.17
N GLY A 255 -3.97 -21.52 -22.00
CA GLY A 255 -4.21 -20.06 -21.91
C GLY A 255 -5.32 -19.47 -22.79
N ARG A 256 -6.39 -20.21 -23.08
CA ARG A 256 -7.57 -19.71 -23.82
C ARG A 256 -8.84 -19.92 -23.00
N LEU A 257 -9.52 -18.82 -22.68
CA LEU A 257 -10.88 -18.82 -22.14
C LEU A 257 -11.86 -18.97 -23.30
N GLU A 258 -12.68 -20.02 -23.30
CA GLU A 258 -13.80 -20.13 -24.24
C GLU A 258 -14.94 -19.16 -23.86
N PRO A 259 -15.65 -18.58 -24.84
CA PRO A 259 -16.77 -17.67 -24.60
C PRO A 259 -18.05 -18.43 -24.18
N PRO A 260 -18.94 -17.80 -23.38
CA PRO A 260 -20.16 -18.46 -22.93
C PRO A 260 -21.18 -18.58 -24.06
N HIS A 261 -21.74 -19.79 -24.22
CA HIS A 261 -22.90 -20.06 -25.07
C HIS A 261 -24.20 -19.39 -24.55
N PRO A 262 -25.16 -19.08 -25.43
CA PRO A 262 -26.39 -18.38 -25.10
C PRO A 262 -27.38 -19.29 -24.35
N ILE A 263 -28.01 -18.75 -23.32
CA ILE A 263 -29.11 -19.41 -22.59
C ILE A 263 -30.43 -19.00 -23.26
N MET A 264 -31.24 -20.02 -23.55
CA MET A 264 -32.62 -19.96 -24.02
C MET A 264 -33.57 -19.50 -22.91
#